data_AF-A0A645DXK8-F1
#
_entry.id   AF-A0A645DXK8-F1
#
_cell.length_a   1.000
_cell.length_b   1.000
_cell.length_c   1.000
_cell.angle_alpha   90.00
_cell.angle_beta   90.00
_cell.angle_gamma   90.00
#
_symmetry.space_group_name_H-M   'P 1'
#
loop_
_entity.id
_entity.type
_entity.pdbx_description
1 polymer ?
#
loop_
_entity_poly.entity_id
_entity_poly.type
_entity_poly.pdbx_seq_one_letter_code
_entity_poly.pdbx_strand_id
1 'polypeptide(L)'
;MLVDPYYDVFQYQYSIQNSLVDQIEHQNEKDSGTFVPIYAALSRRLVLPETGEVIPFSKFDAGHLNYGISDPGRSEFNSLSDFYGDGNAVEVRIPWMLLNVRDPGTKNIIADWNQTGAITGQSADASYFGLYGTQQTQSVPFAEYRWESWDLPTYHERLKKSYAAIQAYFSELP
;
A
#
# COMPACT_ATOMS: atom_id res chain seq x y z
N MET A 1 -5.17 -0.43 7.65
CA MET A 1 -5.30 0.95 7.12
C MET A 1 -6.68 1.07 6.51
N LEU A 2 -7.27 2.25 6.60
CA LEU A 2 -8.56 2.53 5.99
C LEU A 2 -8.42 3.77 5.08
N VAL A 3 -9.35 3.92 4.16
CA VAL A 3 -9.42 5.04 3.21
C VAL A 3 -10.86 5.53 3.12
N ASP A 4 -11.05 6.82 2.88
CA ASP A 4 -12.38 7.33 2.54
C ASP A 4 -12.78 6.82 1.13
N PRO A 5 -14.01 6.29 0.94
CA PRO A 5 -14.45 5.69 -0.31
C PRO A 5 -14.23 6.55 -1.57
N TYR A 6 -14.27 7.88 -1.44
CA TYR A 6 -14.03 8.80 -2.56
C TYR A 6 -12.61 8.69 -3.14
N TYR A 7 -11.63 8.33 -2.30
CA TYR A 7 -10.21 8.21 -2.66
C TYR A 7 -9.74 6.75 -2.78
N ASP A 8 -10.66 5.78 -2.76
CA ASP A 8 -10.34 4.35 -2.91
C ASP A 8 -10.19 3.99 -4.40
N VAL A 9 -8.94 3.92 -4.86
CA VAL A 9 -8.61 3.56 -6.25
C VAL A 9 -9.06 2.15 -6.60
N PHE A 10 -9.06 1.20 -5.65
CA PHE A 10 -9.54 -0.16 -5.91
C PHE A 10 -11.03 -0.12 -6.22
N GLN A 11 -11.81 0.61 -5.41
CA GLN A 11 -13.24 0.75 -5.67
C GLN A 11 -13.50 1.41 -7.01
N TYR A 12 -12.86 2.55 -7.30
CA TYR A 12 -13.03 3.20 -8.60
C TYR A 12 -12.70 2.28 -9.78
N GLN A 13 -11.56 1.58 -9.75
CA GLN A 13 -11.17 0.67 -10.83
C GLN A 13 -12.14 -0.49 -10.97
N TYR A 14 -12.48 -1.17 -9.87
CA TYR A 14 -13.15 -2.45 -9.95
C TYR A 14 -14.68 -2.35 -9.90
N SER A 15 -15.28 -1.32 -9.29
CA SER A 15 -16.75 -1.13 -9.31
C SER A 15 -17.21 -0.21 -10.45
N ILE A 16 -16.49 0.88 -10.71
CA ILE A 16 -16.90 1.90 -11.70
C ILE A 16 -16.36 1.56 -13.09
N GLN A 17 -15.04 1.43 -13.25
CA GLN A 17 -14.44 1.27 -14.58
C GLN A 17 -14.67 -0.12 -15.19
N ASN A 18 -14.66 -1.17 -14.35
CA ASN A 18 -14.71 -2.55 -14.84
C ASN A 18 -15.96 -3.34 -14.41
N SER A 19 -16.79 -2.80 -13.50
CA SER A 19 -18.00 -3.47 -12.99
C SER A 19 -17.77 -4.92 -12.53
N LEU A 20 -16.64 -5.16 -11.86
CA LEU A 20 -16.20 -6.46 -11.34
C LEU A 20 -16.55 -6.67 -9.87
N VAL A 21 -16.81 -5.60 -9.12
CA VAL A 21 -17.29 -5.64 -7.73
C VAL A 21 -18.44 -4.64 -7.56
N ASP A 22 -19.25 -4.83 -6.53
CA ASP A 22 -20.33 -3.90 -6.21
C ASP A 22 -19.78 -2.54 -5.77
N GLN A 23 -20.51 -1.47 -6.09
CA GLN A 23 -20.23 -0.14 -5.56
C GLN A 23 -20.54 -0.10 -4.05
N ILE A 24 -19.74 0.65 -3.32
CA ILE A 24 -19.96 0.90 -1.89
C ILE A 24 -20.53 2.30 -1.68
N GLU A 25 -21.09 2.54 -0.49
CA GLU A 25 -21.60 3.86 -0.11
C GLU A 25 -20.49 4.92 -0.12
N HIS A 26 -20.87 6.19 -0.32
CA HIS A 26 -19.99 7.36 -0.30
C HIS A 26 -18.89 7.44 -1.39
N GLN A 27 -18.86 6.56 -2.40
CA GLN A 27 -17.84 6.62 -3.49
C GLN A 27 -17.79 7.96 -4.25
N ASN A 28 -18.90 8.70 -4.30
CA ASN A 28 -18.99 9.99 -4.99
C ASN A 28 -19.14 11.18 -4.01
N GLU A 29 -19.00 10.94 -2.71
CA GLU A 29 -19.10 11.96 -1.67
C GLU A 29 -17.72 12.28 -1.13
N LYS A 30 -17.19 13.45 -1.54
CA LYS A 30 -15.87 13.89 -1.12
C LYS A 30 -15.84 14.17 0.39
N ASP A 31 -14.84 13.62 1.07
CA ASP A 31 -14.61 13.81 2.50
C ASP A 31 -15.81 13.38 3.36
N SER A 32 -16.41 12.24 3.02
CA SER A 32 -17.58 11.65 3.68
C SER A 32 -17.39 11.41 5.18
N GLY A 33 -16.14 11.27 5.62
CA GLY A 33 -15.80 10.90 7.00
C GLY A 33 -16.06 9.43 7.31
N THR A 34 -16.45 8.64 6.31
CA THR A 34 -16.51 7.18 6.39
C THR A 34 -15.20 6.58 5.92
N PHE A 35 -14.86 5.41 6.44
CA PHE A 35 -13.58 4.78 6.17
C PHE A 35 -13.75 3.28 5.93
N VAL A 36 -13.18 2.77 4.84
CA VAL A 36 -13.27 1.38 4.42
C VAL A 36 -11.88 0.75 4.28
N PRO A 37 -11.76 -0.59 4.38
CA PRO A 37 -10.48 -1.27 4.17
C PRO A 37 -9.95 -1.07 2.75
N ILE A 38 -8.64 -0.93 2.64
CA ILE A 38 -7.94 -0.80 1.35
C ILE A 38 -7.69 -2.20 0.79
N TYR A 39 -8.28 -2.49 -0.37
CA TYR A 39 -8.08 -3.78 -1.04
C TYR A 39 -7.16 -3.67 -2.25
N ALA A 40 -6.49 -4.76 -2.60
CA ALA A 40 -5.86 -4.95 -3.91
C ALA A 40 -6.44 -6.18 -4.59
N ALA A 41 -6.65 -6.10 -5.91
CA ALA A 41 -7.09 -7.25 -6.68
C ALA A 41 -5.96 -8.27 -6.78
N LEU A 42 -6.28 -9.53 -6.46
CA LEU A 42 -5.35 -10.65 -6.60
C LEU A 42 -5.54 -11.34 -7.95
N SER A 43 -6.78 -11.60 -8.33
CA SER A 43 -7.12 -12.22 -9.60
C SER A 43 -8.50 -11.80 -10.09
N ARG A 44 -8.65 -11.66 -11.41
CA ARG A 44 -9.96 -11.53 -12.06
C ARG A 44 -10.68 -12.88 -12.06
N ARG A 45 -12.00 -12.85 -12.32
CA ARG A 45 -12.75 -14.08 -12.58
C ARG A 45 -12.14 -14.79 -13.80
N LEU A 46 -11.89 -16.08 -13.66
CA LEU A 46 -11.37 -16.95 -14.71
C LEU A 46 -12.30 -18.15 -14.90
N VAL A 47 -12.39 -18.63 -16.13
CA VAL A 47 -13.06 -19.89 -16.46
C VAL A 47 -12.00 -20.82 -17.04
N LEU A 48 -11.77 -21.96 -16.39
CA LEU A 48 -10.80 -22.94 -16.84
C LEU A 48 -11.32 -23.64 -18.10
N PRO A 49 -10.60 -23.59 -19.24
CA PRO A 49 -11.14 -24.09 -20.52
C PRO A 49 -11.47 -25.58 -20.52
N GLU A 50 -10.68 -26.40 -19.81
CA GLU A 50 -10.80 -27.86 -19.85
C GLU A 50 -11.90 -28.39 -18.92
N THR A 51 -12.07 -27.76 -17.75
CA THR A 51 -13.01 -28.23 -16.71
C THR A 51 -14.30 -27.42 -16.66
N GLY A 52 -14.32 -26.21 -17.25
CA GLY A 52 -15.40 -25.25 -17.09
C GLY A 52 -15.48 -24.64 -15.69
N GLU A 53 -14.52 -24.95 -14.81
CA GLU A 53 -14.48 -24.43 -13.44
C GLU A 53 -14.36 -22.90 -13.45
N VAL A 54 -15.15 -22.25 -12.59
CA VAL A 54 -15.14 -20.80 -12.44
C VAL A 54 -14.34 -20.44 -11.19
N ILE A 55 -13.19 -19.82 -11.40
CA ILE A 55 -12.43 -19.17 -10.32
C ILE A 55 -12.98 -17.74 -10.18
N PRO A 56 -13.53 -17.36 -9.01
CA PRO A 56 -14.13 -16.04 -8.82
C PRO A 56 -13.06 -14.93 -8.79
N PHE A 57 -13.51 -13.68 -8.91
CA PHE A 57 -12.67 -12.53 -8.59
C PHE A 57 -12.17 -12.64 -7.14
N SER A 58 -10.90 -12.35 -6.92
CA SER A 58 -10.29 -12.39 -5.60
C SER A 58 -9.50 -11.13 -5.31
N LYS A 59 -9.47 -10.76 -4.04
CA LYS A 59 -8.78 -9.58 -3.51
C LYS A 59 -8.21 -9.89 -2.12
N PHE A 60 -7.26 -9.09 -1.67
CA PHE A 60 -6.70 -9.16 -0.32
C PHE A 60 -6.67 -7.78 0.32
N ASP A 61 -6.70 -7.73 1.65
CA ASP A 61 -6.56 -6.49 2.42
C ASP A 61 -5.11 -5.99 2.29
N ALA A 62 -4.92 -5.00 1.42
CA ALA A 62 -3.62 -4.37 1.18
C ALA A 62 -3.29 -3.33 2.26
N GLY A 63 -4.28 -2.91 3.05
CA GLY A 63 -4.11 -2.02 4.18
C GLY A 63 -3.71 -2.73 5.47
N HIS A 64 -3.69 -4.06 5.52
CA HIS A 64 -3.30 -4.81 6.72
C HIS A 64 -1.81 -4.66 7.01
N LEU A 65 -1.48 -3.90 8.06
CA LEU A 65 -0.09 -3.67 8.49
C LEU A 65 0.33 -4.73 9.50
N ASN A 66 1.51 -5.31 9.29
CA ASN A 66 2.07 -6.36 10.13
C ASN A 66 3.00 -5.77 11.19
N TYR A 67 2.73 -6.05 12.46
CA TYR A 67 3.66 -5.69 13.53
C TYR A 67 4.90 -6.58 13.50
N GLY A 68 6.08 -6.00 13.66
CA GLY A 68 7.31 -6.75 13.88
C GLY A 68 8.58 -5.98 13.53
N ILE A 69 9.73 -6.54 13.90
CA ILE A 69 11.02 -5.88 13.71
C ILE A 69 11.68 -6.30 12.39
N SER A 70 12.08 -5.33 11.56
CA SER A 70 12.77 -5.57 10.28
C SER A 70 14.29 -5.55 10.38
N ASP A 71 14.86 -5.45 11.59
CA ASP A 71 16.30 -5.54 11.82
C ASP A 71 16.78 -7.00 11.64
N PRO A 72 17.60 -7.31 10.63
CA PRO A 72 18.11 -8.66 10.39
C PRO A 72 19.00 -9.22 11.51
N GLY A 73 19.56 -8.37 12.37
CA GLY A 73 20.38 -8.75 13.51
C GLY A 73 19.59 -9.27 14.70
N ARG A 74 18.27 -9.11 14.69
CA ARG A 74 17.37 -9.54 15.76
C ARG A 74 16.86 -10.96 15.55
N SER A 75 16.66 -11.68 16.65
CA SER A 75 16.07 -13.03 16.62
C SER A 75 14.63 -13.03 16.11
N GLU A 76 13.92 -11.93 16.35
CA GLU A 76 12.52 -11.69 16.03
C GLU A 76 12.35 -11.09 14.62
N PHE A 77 13.43 -11.06 13.82
CA PHE A 77 13.43 -10.49 12.47
C PHE A 77 12.29 -11.03 11.61
N ASN A 78 11.47 -10.11 11.10
CA ASN A 78 10.42 -10.38 10.14
C ASN A 78 10.54 -9.41 8.95
N SER A 79 10.87 -9.94 7.77
CA SER A 79 10.98 -9.11 6.55
C SER A 79 9.64 -8.57 6.05
N LEU A 80 8.53 -9.12 6.55
CA LEU A 80 7.17 -8.73 6.18
C LEU A 80 6.53 -7.78 7.19
N SER A 81 7.27 -7.30 8.20
CA SER A 81 6.72 -6.29 9.10
C SER A 81 6.62 -4.93 8.41
N ASP A 82 5.59 -4.17 8.78
CA ASP A 82 5.30 -2.83 8.26
C ASP A 82 5.46 -1.78 9.35
N PHE A 83 5.27 -2.13 10.62
CA PHE A 83 5.47 -1.19 11.72
C PHE A 83 6.03 -1.86 12.96
N TYR A 84 6.75 -1.06 13.75
CA TYR A 84 7.33 -1.48 15.01
C TYR A 84 7.37 -0.29 15.97
N GLY A 85 7.15 -0.57 17.26
CA GLY A 85 7.23 0.43 18.31
C GLY A 85 8.29 0.04 19.32
N ASP A 86 9.13 0.99 19.71
CA ASP A 86 10.13 0.83 20.77
C ASP A 86 10.24 2.12 21.60
N GLY A 87 10.03 2.01 22.91
CA GLY A 87 10.00 3.15 23.82
C GLY A 87 8.98 4.22 23.40
N ASN A 88 9.50 5.39 22.99
CA ASN A 88 8.71 6.55 22.56
C ASN A 88 8.72 6.75 21.03
N ALA A 89 9.22 5.79 20.27
CA ALA A 89 9.29 5.84 18.82
C ALA A 89 8.43 4.75 18.19
N VAL A 90 7.79 5.10 17.06
CA VAL A 90 7.12 4.16 16.19
C VAL A 90 7.68 4.35 14.79
N GLU A 91 8.18 3.28 14.21
CA GLU A 91 8.52 3.21 12.78
C GLU A 91 7.33 2.63 12.03
N VAL A 92 6.97 3.26 10.91
CA VAL A 92 5.92 2.78 10.00
C VAL A 92 6.46 2.85 8.57
N ARG A 93 6.29 1.77 7.82
CA ARG A 93 6.66 1.62 6.41
C ARG A 93 5.38 1.42 5.61
N ILE A 94 4.97 2.45 4.88
CA ILE A 94 3.78 2.43 4.04
C ILE A 94 4.20 2.42 2.57
N PRO A 95 3.79 1.43 1.75
CA PRO A 95 3.96 1.49 0.31
C PRO A 95 3.31 2.74 -0.29
N TRP A 96 4.06 3.45 -1.14
CA TRP A 96 3.60 4.67 -1.82
C TRP A 96 2.23 4.55 -2.49
N MET A 97 1.94 3.39 -3.09
CA MET A 97 0.69 3.14 -3.77
C MET A 97 -0.53 3.11 -2.82
N LEU A 98 -0.36 2.77 -1.53
CA LEU A 98 -1.42 2.88 -0.53
C LEU A 98 -1.77 4.32 -0.17
N LEU A 99 -0.91 5.28 -0.54
CA LEU A 99 -1.11 6.72 -0.40
C LEU A 99 -1.52 7.37 -1.73
N ASN A 100 -1.94 6.58 -2.73
CA ASN A 100 -2.23 7.04 -4.09
C ASN A 100 -1.05 7.77 -4.78
N VAL A 101 0.19 7.50 -4.35
CA VAL A 101 1.40 7.98 -5.03
C VAL A 101 1.79 6.96 -6.09
N ARG A 102 1.77 7.37 -7.35
CA ARG A 102 2.03 6.48 -8.50
C ARG A 102 3.48 6.44 -8.93
N ASP A 103 4.19 7.55 -8.75
CA ASP A 103 5.63 7.64 -8.97
C ASP A 103 6.22 8.63 -7.95
N PRO A 104 6.75 8.13 -6.82
CA PRO A 104 7.39 8.99 -5.82
C PRO A 104 8.67 9.68 -6.34
N GLY A 105 9.38 9.09 -7.31
CA GLY A 105 10.61 9.67 -7.86
C GLY A 105 10.36 10.98 -8.60
N THR A 106 9.26 11.04 -9.36
CA THR A 106 8.81 12.26 -10.07
C THR A 106 7.74 13.06 -9.31
N LYS A 107 7.45 12.69 -8.06
CA LYS A 107 6.40 13.30 -7.22
C LYS A 107 5.00 13.27 -7.84
N ASN A 108 4.70 12.19 -8.56
CA ASN A 108 3.43 12.02 -9.25
C ASN A 108 2.46 11.21 -8.40
N ILE A 109 1.29 11.79 -8.15
CA ILE A 109 0.17 11.16 -7.45
C ILE A 109 -0.99 10.92 -8.41
N ILE A 110 -1.94 10.08 -8.01
CA ILE A 110 -3.19 9.91 -8.74
C ILE A 110 -4.01 11.20 -8.60
N ALA A 111 -4.45 11.74 -9.73
CA ALA A 111 -5.35 12.90 -9.76
C ALA A 111 -6.78 12.49 -9.37
N ASP A 112 -7.59 13.48 -9.02
CA ASP A 112 -9.00 13.27 -8.68
C ASP A 112 -9.78 12.76 -9.90
N TRP A 113 -9.99 11.44 -9.98
CA TRP A 113 -10.69 10.80 -11.09
C TRP A 113 -12.17 11.16 -11.17
N ASN A 114 -12.78 11.62 -10.07
CA ASN A 114 -14.15 12.11 -10.10
C ASN A 114 -14.24 13.45 -10.86
N GLN A 115 -13.13 14.17 -10.99
CA GLN A 115 -13.03 15.38 -11.82
C GLN A 115 -12.51 15.08 -13.23
N THR A 116 -11.50 14.23 -13.36
CA THR A 116 -10.85 13.96 -14.66
C THR A 116 -11.57 12.89 -15.49
N GLY A 117 -12.44 12.07 -14.87
CA GLY A 117 -13.11 10.94 -15.50
C GLY A 117 -12.22 9.71 -15.75
N ALA A 118 -10.95 9.74 -15.33
CA ALA A 118 -10.00 8.64 -15.51
C ALA A 118 -8.86 8.70 -14.48
N ILE A 119 -8.18 7.57 -14.26
CA ILE A 119 -6.94 7.54 -13.47
C ILE A 119 -5.84 8.23 -14.28
N THR A 120 -5.54 9.47 -13.91
CA THR A 120 -4.45 10.26 -14.47
C THR A 120 -3.49 10.67 -13.34
N GLY A 121 -2.36 11.26 -13.72
CA GLY A 121 -1.37 11.76 -12.77
C GLY A 121 -1.47 13.26 -12.57
N GLN A 122 -1.13 13.72 -11.37
CA GLN A 122 -0.83 15.11 -11.07
C GLN A 122 0.40 15.20 -10.18
N SER A 123 1.12 16.31 -10.21
CA SER A 123 2.25 16.53 -9.31
C SER A 123 1.77 16.95 -7.92
N ALA A 124 2.47 16.49 -6.87
CA ALA A 124 2.26 16.95 -5.51
C ALA A 124 3.61 17.17 -4.81
N ASP A 125 3.78 18.31 -4.14
CA ASP A 125 5.08 18.65 -3.54
C ASP A 125 5.21 18.23 -2.07
N ALA A 126 4.10 17.89 -1.42
CA ALA A 126 4.06 17.57 -0.01
C ALA A 126 2.93 16.58 0.33
N SER A 127 3.11 15.89 1.45
CA SER A 127 2.05 15.13 2.13
C SER A 127 1.89 15.65 3.55
N TYR A 128 0.68 15.57 4.09
CA TYR A 128 0.35 16.05 5.41
C TYR A 128 -0.04 14.87 6.30
N PHE A 129 0.61 14.74 7.46
CA PHE A 129 0.38 13.64 8.39
C PHE A 129 -0.08 14.15 9.76
N GLY A 130 -1.21 13.65 10.24
CA GLY A 130 -1.72 13.92 11.58
C GLY A 130 -1.56 12.69 12.47
N LEU A 131 -0.99 12.87 13.67
CA LEU A 131 -0.90 11.82 14.68
C LEU A 131 -1.72 12.23 15.91
N TYR A 132 -2.59 11.35 16.37
CA TYR A 132 -3.42 11.59 17.55
C TYR A 132 -3.65 10.30 18.33
N GLY A 133 -3.81 10.45 19.65
CA GLY A 133 -4.23 9.35 20.52
C GLY A 133 -5.74 9.16 20.47
N THR A 134 -6.22 7.97 20.81
CA THR A 134 -7.64 7.58 20.74
C THR A 134 -8.59 8.40 21.63
N GLN A 135 -8.06 9.17 22.58
CA GLN A 135 -8.83 10.02 23.51
C GLN A 135 -8.74 11.52 23.17
N GLN A 136 -8.09 11.89 22.07
CA GLN A 136 -7.93 13.29 21.64
C GLN A 136 -9.26 13.81 21.06
N THR A 137 -9.83 14.85 21.66
CA THR A 137 -11.05 15.53 21.17
C THR A 137 -10.77 16.88 20.50
N GLN A 138 -9.52 17.32 20.52
CA GLN A 138 -9.07 18.56 19.91
C GLN A 138 -8.62 18.33 18.46
N SER A 139 -8.53 19.43 17.70
CA SER A 139 -7.99 19.41 16.34
C SER A 139 -6.60 18.76 16.30
N VAL A 140 -6.38 17.91 15.30
CA VAL A 140 -5.12 17.20 15.10
C VAL A 140 -4.23 18.06 14.20
N PRO A 141 -3.07 18.54 14.67
CA PRO A 141 -2.15 19.27 13.81
C PRO A 141 -1.55 18.31 12.78
N PHE A 142 -1.48 18.77 11.54
CA PHE A 142 -0.81 18.03 10.47
C PHE A 142 0.62 18.53 10.31
N ALA A 143 1.57 17.61 10.32
CA ALA A 143 2.94 17.85 9.94
C ALA A 143 3.08 17.75 8.42
N GLU A 144 3.75 18.74 7.82
CA GLU A 144 4.09 18.71 6.41
C GLU A 144 5.35 17.86 6.20
N TYR A 145 5.29 16.96 5.22
CA TYR A 145 6.39 16.15 4.77
C TYR A 145 6.65 16.42 3.29
N ARG A 146 7.89 16.78 2.97
CA ARG A 146 8.39 16.92 1.60
C ARG A 146 9.49 15.90 1.40
N TRP A 147 9.54 15.32 0.22
CA TRP A 147 10.64 14.46 -0.20
C TRP A 147 11.26 15.01 -1.49
N GLU A 148 12.53 14.69 -1.69
CA GLU A 148 13.24 15.05 -2.92
C GLU A 148 12.90 14.09 -4.04
N SER A 149 12.94 14.59 -5.28
CA SER A 149 12.86 13.73 -6.45
C SER A 149 14.09 12.83 -6.55
N TRP A 150 13.91 11.62 -7.05
CA TRP A 150 14.97 10.64 -7.23
C TRP A 150 14.69 9.76 -8.45
N ASP A 151 15.74 9.28 -9.10
CA ASP A 151 15.66 8.30 -10.19
C ASP A 151 15.85 6.87 -9.65
N LEU A 152 16.82 6.71 -8.75
CA LEU A 152 17.03 5.48 -7.97
C LEU A 152 16.90 5.78 -6.48
N PRO A 153 16.12 4.98 -5.72
CA PRO A 153 16.05 5.14 -4.28
C PRO A 153 17.37 4.69 -3.64
N THR A 154 17.69 5.23 -2.47
CA THR A 154 18.82 4.73 -1.67
C THR A 154 18.53 3.30 -1.22
N TYR A 155 19.44 2.37 -1.51
CA TYR A 155 19.36 0.99 -1.05
C TYR A 155 20.69 0.54 -0.45
N HIS A 156 20.62 -0.52 0.35
CA HIS A 156 21.80 -1.24 0.84
C HIS A 156 21.57 -2.73 0.59
N GLU A 157 22.60 -3.41 0.15
CA GLU A 157 22.55 -4.84 -0.05
C GLU A 157 22.92 -5.58 1.24
N ARG A 158 22.34 -6.77 1.42
CA ARG A 158 22.77 -7.71 2.45
C ARG A 158 22.64 -9.13 1.94
N LEU A 159 23.52 -10.00 2.42
CA LEU A 159 23.36 -11.43 2.21
C LEU A 159 22.16 -11.94 3.02
N LYS A 160 21.28 -12.70 2.35
CA LYS A 160 20.20 -13.43 3.04
C LYS A 160 20.80 -14.60 3.83
N LYS A 161 20.10 -15.03 4.88
CA LYS A 161 20.51 -16.22 5.67
C LYS A 161 20.71 -17.47 4.80
N SER A 162 19.94 -17.60 3.71
CA SER A 162 20.05 -18.71 2.75
C SER A 162 21.27 -18.63 1.83
N TYR A 163 21.99 -17.51 1.76
CA TYR A 163 23.10 -17.32 0.83
C TYR A 163 24.18 -18.40 1.00
N ALA A 164 24.60 -18.67 2.24
CA ALA A 164 25.63 -19.68 2.51
C ALA A 164 25.18 -21.09 2.10
N ALA A 165 23.90 -21.43 2.27
CA ALA A 165 23.36 -22.72 1.85
C ALA A 165 23.35 -22.88 0.33
N ILE A 166 22.99 -21.80 -0.40
CA ILE A 166 23.04 -21.78 -1.85
C ILE A 166 24.50 -21.85 -2.34
N GLN A 167 25.39 -21.03 -1.76
CA GLN A 167 26.81 -21.02 -2.12
C GLN A 167 27.46 -22.40 -1.95
N ALA A 168 27.18 -23.08 -0.83
CA ALA A 168 27.67 -24.43 -0.58
C ALA A 168 27.17 -25.42 -1.66
N TYR A 169 25.86 -25.43 -1.94
CA TYR A 169 25.30 -26.30 -2.97
C TYR A 169 25.93 -26.08 -4.35
N PHE A 170 26.09 -24.82 -4.77
CA PHE A 170 26.71 -24.52 -6.07
C PHE A 170 28.19 -24.88 -6.14
N SER A 171 28.91 -24.90 -5.01
CA SER A 171 30.31 -25.32 -4.96
C SER A 171 30.51 -26.84 -5.20
N GLU A 172 29.43 -27.61 -5.11
CA GLU A 172 29.42 -29.07 -5.33
C GLU A 172 29.01 -29.47 -6.76
N LEU A 173 28.57 -28.51 -7.59
CA LEU A 173 28.18 -28.78 -8.97
C LEU A 173 29.43 -28.94 -9.86
N PRO A 174 29.46 -29.96 -10.74
CA PRO A 174 30.58 -30.24 -11.63
C PRO A 174 30.76 -29.20 -12.76
#